data_AF-A0A7H4M7Z9-F1
#
_entry.id   AF-A0A7H4M7Z9-F1
#
_cell.length_a   1.000
_cell.length_b   1.000
_cell.length_c   1.000
_cell.angle_alpha   90.00
_cell.angle_beta   90.00
_cell.angle_gamma   90.00
#
_symmetry.space_group_name_H-M   'P 1'
#
loop_
_entity.id
_entity.type
_entity.pdbx_description
1 polymer ?
#
loop_
_entity_poly.entity_id
_entity_poly.type
_entity_poly.pdbx_seq_one_letter_code
_entity_poly.pdbx_strand_id
1 'polypeptide(L)'
;MPEGEIYLAIAINGREVQCSWSVDGEHYHPIGAVYDTSHFSDEYSRYGEFTGAFVGMACVDSMLHRKEALFDFFCYRADEDAIIE
;
A
#
# COMPACT_ATOMS: atom_id res chain seq x y z
N MET A 1 5.84 -12.50 15.78
CA MET A 1 5.05 -12.37 14.55
C MET A 1 4.05 -13.51 14.54
N PRO A 2 2.81 -13.30 14.06
CA PRO A 2 1.89 -14.42 13.84
C PRO A 2 2.57 -15.46 12.96
N GLU A 3 2.37 -16.74 13.27
CA GLU A 3 2.74 -17.82 12.34
C GLU A 3 1.69 -17.89 11.24
N GLY A 4 2.12 -17.94 9.98
CA GLY A 4 1.23 -18.03 8.82
C GLY A 4 1.31 -16.85 7.86
N GLU A 5 0.37 -16.80 6.92
CA GLU A 5 0.24 -15.75 5.93
C GLU A 5 -0.21 -14.43 6.56
N ILE A 6 0.21 -13.32 5.97
CA ILE A 6 -0.19 -11.97 6.39
C ILE A 6 -0.79 -11.27 5.19
N TYR A 7 -1.97 -10.72 5.40
CA TYR A 7 -2.69 -9.92 4.43
C TYR A 7 -2.34 -8.46 4.64
N LEU A 8 -1.92 -7.78 3.58
CA LEU A 8 -1.62 -6.35 3.59
C LEU A 8 -2.64 -5.62 2.72
N ALA A 9 -3.14 -4.48 3.20
CA ALA A 9 -4.08 -3.66 2.44
C ALA A 9 -3.77 -2.17 2.60
N ILE A 10 -4.09 -1.41 1.56
CA ILE A 10 -4.05 0.05 1.54
C ILE A 10 -5.41 0.52 1.04
N ALA A 11 -6.05 1.40 1.80
CA ALA A 11 -7.26 2.10 1.38
C ALA A 11 -6.89 3.54 1.01
N ILE A 12 -7.37 3.99 -0.15
CA ILE A 12 -7.19 5.35 -0.65
C ILE A 12 -8.58 5.96 -0.81
N ASN A 13 -8.85 7.04 -0.07
CA ASN A 13 -10.11 7.79 -0.17
C ASN A 13 -9.79 9.28 -0.29
N GLY A 14 -9.88 9.80 -1.51
CA GLY A 14 -9.54 11.19 -1.81
C GLY A 14 -8.14 11.59 -1.36
N ARG A 15 -8.07 12.41 -0.31
CA ARG A 15 -6.80 12.91 0.26
C ARG A 15 -6.19 11.98 1.30
N GLU A 16 -6.82 10.87 1.64
CA GLU A 16 -6.40 10.00 2.73
C GLU A 16 -5.89 8.64 2.24
N VAL A 17 -4.74 8.21 2.76
CA VAL A 17 -4.21 6.84 2.63
C VAL A 17 -4.09 6.21 4.00
N GLN A 18 -4.67 5.02 4.19
CA GLN A 18 -4.51 4.22 5.40
C GLN A 18 -4.01 2.81 5.07
N CYS A 19 -2.90 2.41 5.69
CA CYS A 19 -2.39 1.04 5.62
C CYS A 19 -3.02 0.17 6.71
N SER A 20 -3.21 -1.12 6.44
CA SER A 20 -3.72 -2.10 7.40
C SER A 20 -3.18 -3.50 7.13
N TRP A 21 -3.34 -4.40 8.11
CA TRP A 21 -2.98 -5.82 8.00
C TRP A 21 -4.03 -6.73 8.62
N SER A 22 -4.00 -8.00 8.24
CA SER A 22 -4.85 -9.06 8.80
C SER A 22 -4.11 -10.41 8.82
N VAL A 23 -4.52 -11.31 9.73
CA VAL A 23 -4.11 -12.73 9.79
C VAL A 23 -5.15 -13.69 9.21
N ASP A 24 -6.38 -13.22 8.99
CA ASP A 24 -7.52 -14.03 8.54
C ASP A 24 -8.08 -13.57 7.17
N GLY A 25 -7.60 -12.44 6.64
CA GLY A 25 -8.09 -11.83 5.41
C GLY A 25 -9.46 -11.16 5.55
N GLU A 26 -10.03 -11.09 6.76
CA GLU A 26 -11.37 -10.56 7.03
C GLU A 26 -11.32 -9.33 7.95
N HIS A 27 -10.59 -9.42 9.06
CA HIS A 27 -10.48 -8.36 10.07
C HIS A 27 -9.16 -7.62 9.93
N TYR A 28 -9.23 -6.40 9.38
CA TYR A 28 -8.05 -5.57 9.17
C TYR A 28 -7.80 -4.60 10.32
N HIS A 29 -6.55 -4.55 10.77
CA HIS A 29 -6.07 -3.63 11.79
C HIS A 29 -5.25 -2.51 11.16
N PRO A 30 -5.54 -1.23 11.45
CA PRO A 30 -4.79 -0.11 10.88
C PRO A 30 -3.33 -0.10 11.36
N ILE A 31 -2.44 0.37 10.49
CA ILE A 31 -1.00 0.55 10.76
C ILE A 31 -0.62 2.00 10.49
N GLY A 32 0.02 2.63 11.46
CA GLY A 32 0.51 3.99 11.32
C GLY A 32 -0.62 5.04 11.30
N ALA A 33 -0.28 6.23 10.82
CA ALA A 33 -1.23 7.33 10.67
C ALA A 33 -1.97 7.26 9.33
N VAL A 34 -3.01 8.10 9.19
CA VAL A 34 -3.57 8.45 7.89
C VAL A 34 -2.60 9.42 7.21
N TYR A 35 -2.21 9.11 5.96
CA TYR A 35 -1.27 9.93 5.17
C TYR A 35 -2.01 10.75 4.11
N ASP A 36 -1.47 11.94 3.79
CA ASP A 36 -2.01 12.78 2.71
C ASP A 36 -1.59 12.23 1.33
N THR A 37 -2.57 11.87 0.48
CA THR A 37 -2.31 11.34 -0.86
C THR A 37 -1.55 12.33 -1.75
N SER A 38 -1.69 13.64 -1.53
CA SER A 38 -1.02 14.63 -2.40
C SER A 38 0.50 14.61 -2.26
N HIS A 39 1.05 13.98 -1.22
CA HIS A 39 2.49 13.77 -1.11
C HIS A 39 3.03 12.77 -2.15
N PHE A 40 2.15 12.01 -2.80
CA PHE A 40 2.51 11.06 -3.86
C PHE A 40 2.26 11.62 -5.27
N SER A 41 1.92 12.91 -5.40
CA SER A 41 1.70 13.57 -6.68
C SER A 41 3.00 14.15 -7.27
N ASP A 42 2.96 14.43 -8.57
CA ASP A 42 4.09 15.04 -9.27
C ASP A 42 4.40 16.44 -8.69
N GLU A 43 3.39 17.21 -8.27
CA GLU A 43 3.56 18.56 -7.69
C GLU A 43 4.31 18.57 -6.35
N TYR A 44 4.29 17.45 -5.63
CA TYR A 44 5.06 17.31 -4.40
C TYR A 44 6.51 16.84 -4.65
N SER A 45 6.78 16.29 -5.84
CA SER A 45 8.12 15.83 -6.21
C SER A 45 9.08 17.00 -6.38
N ARG A 46 10.31 16.86 -5.86
CA ARG A 46 11.34 17.91 -5.95
C ARG A 46 12.20 17.81 -7.20
N TYR A 47 12.26 16.65 -7.85
CA TYR A 47 13.33 16.31 -8.79
C TYR A 47 12.87 15.54 -10.04
N GLY A 48 11.56 15.45 -10.31
CA GLY A 48 11.01 14.81 -11.52
C GLY A 48 9.50 14.62 -11.45
N GLU A 49 8.80 14.92 -12.54
CA GLU A 49 7.33 15.15 -12.56
C GLU A 49 6.65 14.49 -13.77
N PHE A 50 6.86 13.20 -13.99
CA PHE A 50 6.36 12.54 -15.21
C PHE A 50 5.84 11.12 -14.99
N THR A 51 5.61 10.69 -13.74
CA THR A 51 5.15 9.33 -13.45
C THR A 51 3.79 9.29 -12.79
N GLY A 52 3.64 9.82 -11.58
CA GLY A 52 2.52 9.52 -10.71
C GLY A 52 2.73 8.33 -9.76
N ALA A 53 1.75 8.13 -8.87
CA ALA A 53 1.80 7.20 -7.76
C ALA A 53 1.55 5.73 -8.19
N PHE A 54 2.26 4.80 -7.55
CA PHE A 54 2.07 3.36 -7.72
C PHE A 54 1.84 2.67 -6.37
N VAL A 55 1.04 1.60 -6.40
CA VAL A 55 0.98 0.60 -5.33
C VAL A 55 1.51 -0.72 -5.88
N GLY A 56 2.31 -1.43 -5.08
CA GLY A 56 2.94 -2.67 -5.52
C GLY A 56 3.50 -3.48 -4.37
N MET A 57 4.10 -4.61 -4.72
CA MET A 57 4.74 -5.55 -3.79
C MET A 57 6.25 -5.49 -3.98
N ALA A 58 6.99 -5.52 -2.88
CA ALA A 58 8.44 -5.51 -2.90
C ALA A 58 9.00 -6.46 -1.83
N CYS A 59 10.11 -7.11 -2.17
CA CYS A 59 10.93 -7.87 -1.24
C CYS A 59 12.32 -7.25 -1.25
N VAL A 60 12.82 -6.85 -0.08
CA VAL A 60 14.14 -6.24 0.06
C VAL A 60 14.94 -7.02 1.09
N ASP A 61 15.96 -7.75 0.62
CA ASP A 61 17.02 -8.33 1.46
C ASP A 61 18.33 -7.63 1.09
N SER A 62 18.62 -6.52 1.78
CA SER A 62 19.75 -5.64 1.48
C SER A 62 21.11 -6.20 1.92
N MET A 63 21.12 -7.28 2.70
CA MET A 63 22.37 -7.85 3.22
C MET A 63 22.80 -9.07 2.44
N LEU A 64 21.96 -10.10 2.42
CA LEU A 64 22.36 -11.43 1.98
C LEU A 64 21.74 -11.82 0.64
N HIS A 65 20.74 -11.08 0.16
CA HIS A 65 20.04 -11.31 -1.12
C HIS A 65 19.63 -12.77 -1.33
N ARG A 66 19.18 -13.44 -0.27
CA ARG A 66 18.86 -14.88 -0.25
C ARG A 66 17.48 -15.19 0.33
N LYS A 67 16.74 -14.17 0.74
CA LYS A 67 15.38 -14.31 1.25
C LYS A 67 14.37 -13.95 0.18
N GLU A 68 13.39 -14.82 0.03
CA GLU A 68 12.26 -14.67 -0.87
C GLU A 68 11.02 -14.31 -0.05
N ALA A 69 10.18 -13.44 -0.60
CA ALA A 69 8.82 -13.25 -0.16
C ALA A 69 7.90 -13.83 -1.23
N LEU A 70 7.02 -14.74 -0.81
CA LEU A 70 6.02 -15.33 -1.69
C LEU A 70 4.72 -14.55 -1.52
N PHE A 71 4.21 -14.02 -2.62
CA PHE A 71 2.95 -13.28 -2.65
C PHE A 71 1.93 -14.14 -3.41
N ASP A 72 0.87 -14.56 -2.73
CA ASP A 72 -0.16 -15.42 -3.33
C ASP A 72 -1.04 -14.65 -4.31
N PHE A 73 -1.37 -13.39 -3.99
CA PHE A 73 -2.18 -12.54 -4.85
C PHE A 73 -1.88 -11.05 -4.69
N PHE A 74 -2.33 -10.27 -5.66
CA PHE A 74 -2.41 -8.81 -5.62
C PHE A 74 -3.78 -8.38 -6.12
N CYS A 75 -4.56 -7.69 -5.28
CA CYS A 75 -5.91 -7.26 -5.61
C CYS A 75 -6.00 -5.74 -5.66
N TYR A 76 -6.49 -5.23 -6.79
CA TYR A 76 -6.83 -3.82 -6.97
C TYR A 76 -8.34 -3.72 -7.17
N ARG A 77 -9.00 -2.88 -6.37
CA ARG A 77 -10.43 -2.58 -6.47
C ARG A 77 -10.60 -1.07 -6.46
N ALA A 78 -11.18 -0.54 -7.53
CA ALA A 78 -11.55 0.86 -7.64
C ALA A 78 -13.06 0.99 -7.54
N ASP A 79 -13.52 2.04 -6.86
CA ASP A 79 -14.88 2.53 -6.97
C ASP A 79 -14.85 3.75 -7.90
N GLU A 80 -15.24 3.55 -9.16
CA GLU A 80 -15.17 4.60 -10.20
C GLU A 80 -16.29 5.64 -10.05
N ASP A 81 -17.34 5.33 -9.28
CA ASP A 81 -18.49 6.19 -9.05
C ASP A 81 -18.40 6.94 -7.70
N ALA A 82 -17.33 6.71 -6.94
CA ALA A 82 -17.12 7.36 -5.66
C ALA A 82 -17.10 8.88 -5.81
N ILE A 83 -17.99 9.56 -5.08
CA ILE A 83 -17.94 11.01 -4.92
C ILE A 83 -16.85 11.31 -3.90
N ILE A 84 -15.72 11.80 -4.41
CA ILE A 84 -14.59 12.24 -3.59
C ILE A 84 -14.79 13.73 -3.30
N GLU A 85 -14.95 14.10 -2.03
CA GLU A 85 -14.98 15.50 -1.57
C GLU A 85 -13.59 16.12 -1.46
#